data_AF-A0A3N5ZJJ8-F1
#
_entry.id   AF-A0A3N5ZJJ8-F1
#
_cell.length_a   1.000
_cell.length_b   1.000
_cell.length_c   1.000
_cell.angle_alpha   90.00
_cell.angle_beta   90.00
_cell.angle_gamma   90.00
#
_symmetry.space_group_name_H-M   'P 1'
#
loop_
_entity.id
_entity.type
_entity.pdbx_description
1 polymer ?
#
loop_
_entity_poly.entity_id
_entity_poly.type
_entity_poly.pdbx_seq_one_letter_code
_entity_poly.pdbx_strand_id
1 'polypeptide(L)'
;MRISKNILMFVLFLLLAGIVSADAEPDILLLNSDVSIEKYKIAQEEYKKTISYKVTEYTIEGFKGESSELYRAISRNPYRLIYCIGTKAYLTAIKHAPEKTILFSSIINWQRLPQGDTVFGISNELHPLMHLMHFKNLFPDIKNIGVLYSREINEQWLALSKEDAKKAGIHIIEEAVPDMNQTDESLEKILPGIDALWLIPDPMIISSRKNVISVIQACDRKKIPVF
;
A
#
# COMPACT_ATOMS: atom_id res chain seq x y z
N MET A 1 -72.53 6.71 10.11
CA MET A 1 -71.24 6.41 10.79
C MET A 1 -70.21 7.43 10.35
N ARG A 2 -69.90 8.40 11.22
CA ARG A 2 -68.98 9.52 10.95
C ARG A 2 -67.63 9.13 11.55
N ILE A 3 -66.83 8.35 10.82
CA ILE A 3 -65.46 8.04 11.23
C ILE A 3 -64.71 9.39 11.20
N SER A 4 -64.36 9.87 12.38
CA SER A 4 -63.79 11.21 12.58
C SER A 4 -62.52 11.36 11.73
N LYS A 5 -62.41 12.49 11.01
CA LYS A 5 -61.21 12.88 10.23
C LYS A 5 -59.90 12.70 11.01
N ASN A 6 -59.96 12.79 12.33
CA ASN A 6 -58.81 12.62 13.23
C ASN A 6 -58.26 11.19 13.26
N ILE A 7 -59.10 10.16 13.09
CA ILE A 7 -58.66 8.75 13.03
C ILE A 7 -57.97 8.47 11.69
N LEU A 8 -58.50 9.04 10.59
CA LEU A 8 -57.88 8.91 9.26
C LEU A 8 -56.52 9.64 9.21
N MET A 9 -56.41 10.80 9.88
CA MET A 9 -55.15 11.56 9.97
C MET A 9 -54.10 10.86 10.85
N PHE A 10 -54.53 10.16 11.91
CA PHE A 10 -53.63 9.39 12.77
C PHE A 10 -53.10 8.11 12.09
N VAL A 11 -53.94 7.44 11.28
CA VAL A 11 -53.53 6.29 10.46
C VAL A 11 -52.55 6.72 9.35
N LEU A 12 -52.74 7.92 8.77
CA LEU A 12 -51.81 8.47 7.77
C LEU A 12 -50.46 8.86 8.38
N PHE A 13 -50.44 9.32 9.64
CA PHE A 13 -49.20 9.64 10.37
C PHE A 13 -48.43 8.38 10.80
N LEU A 14 -49.14 7.31 11.18
CA LEU A 14 -48.55 6.00 11.49
C LEU A 14 -48.03 5.26 10.24
N LEU A 15 -48.64 5.48 9.07
CA LEU A 15 -48.13 4.97 7.79
C LEU A 15 -46.89 5.73 7.29
N LEU A 16 -46.72 7.02 7.65
CA LEU A 16 -45.49 7.77 7.36
C LEU A 16 -44.32 7.44 8.32
N ALA A 17 -44.61 7.07 9.57
CA ALA A 17 -43.59 6.69 10.54
C ALA A 17 -43.01 5.27 10.31
N GLY A 18 -43.68 4.44 9.50
CA GLY A 18 -43.32 3.04 9.26
C GLY A 18 -42.44 2.76 8.05
N ILE A 19 -42.03 3.76 7.27
CA ILE A 19 -41.26 3.57 6.02
C ILE A 19 -40.07 4.52 5.94
N VAL A 20 -39.19 4.54 6.94
CA VAL A 20 -37.77 4.89 6.73
C VAL A 20 -36.92 4.11 7.74
N SER A 21 -36.83 2.79 7.56
CA SER A 21 -35.48 2.20 7.62
C SER A 21 -35.02 2.16 6.17
N ALA A 22 -34.66 3.34 5.63
CA ALA A 22 -33.71 3.37 4.54
C ALA A 22 -32.48 2.69 5.11
N ASP A 23 -32.24 1.47 4.65
CA ASP A 23 -31.05 0.73 5.02
C ASP A 23 -29.88 1.63 4.60
N ALA A 24 -29.31 2.38 5.56
CA ALA A 24 -28.45 3.51 5.24
C ALA A 24 -27.36 3.02 4.29
N GLU A 25 -27.21 3.70 3.14
CA GLU A 25 -26.21 3.30 2.16
C GLU A 25 -24.85 3.24 2.86
N PRO A 26 -24.03 2.23 2.55
CA PRO A 26 -22.76 2.03 3.23
C PRO A 26 -21.90 3.30 3.17
N ASP A 27 -21.46 3.76 4.34
CA ASP A 27 -20.65 4.98 4.48
C ASP A 27 -19.23 4.80 3.94
N ILE A 28 -18.77 3.55 3.84
CA ILE A 28 -17.38 3.19 3.57
C ILE A 28 -17.30 2.29 2.35
N LEU A 29 -16.40 2.65 1.43
CA LEU A 29 -15.94 1.77 0.38
C LEU A 29 -14.62 1.14 0.79
N LEU A 30 -14.57 -0.18 0.91
CA LEU A 30 -13.32 -0.93 1.05
C LEU A 30 -12.90 -1.43 -0.33
N LEU A 31 -11.78 -0.89 -0.81
CA LEU A 31 -11.20 -1.22 -2.10
C LEU A 31 -9.90 -2.00 -1.88
N ASN A 32 -9.90 -3.28 -2.22
CA ASN A 32 -8.73 -4.14 -2.10
C ASN A 32 -8.02 -4.26 -3.45
N SER A 33 -6.69 -4.13 -3.47
CA SER A 33 -5.92 -4.33 -4.70
C SER A 33 -6.04 -5.76 -5.21
N ASP A 34 -5.93 -6.74 -4.32
CA ASP A 34 -5.92 -8.16 -4.64
C ASP A 34 -6.16 -8.99 -3.37
N VAL A 35 -7.34 -9.59 -3.26
CA VAL A 35 -7.73 -10.42 -2.11
C VAL A 35 -7.02 -11.78 -2.07
N SER A 36 -6.33 -12.19 -3.14
CA SER A 36 -5.53 -13.42 -3.14
C SER A 36 -4.23 -13.27 -2.32
N ILE A 37 -3.80 -12.03 -2.06
CA ILE A 37 -2.66 -11.74 -1.19
C ILE A 37 -3.13 -11.85 0.26
N GLU A 38 -2.63 -12.86 0.99
CA GLU A 38 -3.06 -13.18 2.35
C GLU A 38 -3.02 -11.97 3.30
N LYS A 39 -1.94 -11.17 3.26
CA LYS A 39 -1.82 -9.96 4.10
C LYS A 39 -2.93 -8.94 3.81
N TYR A 40 -3.34 -8.79 2.55
CA TYR A 40 -4.40 -7.86 2.17
C TYR A 40 -5.78 -8.40 2.59
N LYS A 41 -5.98 -9.71 2.46
CA LYS A 41 -7.20 -10.39 2.95
C LYS A 41 -7.35 -10.24 4.45
N ILE A 42 -6.29 -10.48 5.23
CA ILE A 42 -6.30 -10.31 6.70
C ILE A 42 -6.66 -8.87 7.06
N ALA A 43 -6.02 -7.88 6.44
CA ALA A 43 -6.32 -6.47 6.70
C ALA A 43 -7.79 -6.11 6.42
N GLN A 44 -8.39 -6.68 5.36
CA GLN A 44 -9.80 -6.49 5.03
C GLN A 44 -10.73 -7.15 6.06
N GLU A 45 -10.47 -8.41 6.41
CA GLU A 45 -11.31 -9.17 7.34
C GLU A 45 -11.28 -8.57 8.75
N GLU A 46 -10.11 -8.21 9.27
CA GLU A 46 -9.97 -7.61 10.60
C GLU A 46 -10.60 -6.21 10.69
N TYR A 47 -10.48 -5.40 9.63
CA TYR A 47 -11.16 -4.12 9.56
C TYR A 47 -12.67 -4.28 9.67
N LYS A 48 -13.25 -5.22 8.92
CA LYS A 48 -14.69 -5.51 8.93
C LYS A 48 -15.19 -6.01 10.28
N LYS A 49 -14.40 -6.81 11.00
CA LYS A 49 -14.75 -7.30 12.35
C LYS A 49 -14.78 -6.17 13.38
N THR A 50 -13.94 -5.16 13.20
CA THR A 50 -13.73 -4.10 14.19
C THR A 50 -14.72 -2.94 14.03
N ILE A 51 -15.21 -2.70 12.82
CA ILE A 51 -16.03 -1.54 12.52
C ILE A 51 -17.53 -1.83 12.58
N SER A 52 -18.31 -0.92 13.17
CA SER A 52 -19.77 -1.03 13.25
C SER A 52 -20.52 -0.44 12.04
N TYR A 53 -19.79 0.20 11.11
CA TYR A 53 -20.34 0.82 9.91
C TYR A 53 -20.49 -0.19 8.78
N LYS A 54 -21.47 0.02 7.91
CA LYS A 54 -21.63 -0.79 6.69
C LYS A 54 -20.53 -0.48 5.69
N VAL A 55 -20.01 -1.52 5.06
CA VAL A 55 -18.90 -1.46 4.12
C VAL A 55 -19.33 -2.08 2.79
N THR A 56 -19.15 -1.36 1.69
CA THR A 56 -19.16 -1.95 0.34
C THR A 56 -17.76 -2.43 0.00
N GLU A 57 -17.64 -3.64 -0.54
CA GLU A 57 -16.35 -4.25 -0.87
C GLU A 57 -16.19 -4.40 -2.38
N TYR A 58 -15.04 -3.95 -2.88
CA TYR A 58 -14.55 -4.31 -4.21
C TYR A 58 -13.11 -4.78 -4.16
N THR A 59 -12.76 -5.71 -5.02
CA THR A 59 -11.36 -6.08 -5.30
C THR A 59 -11.04 -5.68 -6.74
N ILE A 60 -9.91 -4.99 -6.94
CA ILE A 60 -9.45 -4.57 -8.27
C ILE A 60 -9.05 -5.81 -9.08
N GLU A 61 -8.12 -6.60 -8.57
CA GLU A 61 -7.65 -7.81 -9.25
C GLU A 61 -8.74 -8.89 -9.23
N GLY A 62 -9.02 -9.47 -10.41
CA GLY A 62 -10.09 -10.45 -10.56
C GLY A 62 -11.51 -9.87 -10.48
N PHE A 63 -11.68 -8.54 -10.59
CA PHE A 63 -13.01 -7.94 -10.73
C PHE A 63 -13.72 -8.53 -11.96
N LYS A 64 -14.92 -9.11 -11.74
CA LYS A 64 -15.66 -9.84 -12.79
C LYS A 64 -16.44 -8.93 -13.76
N GLY A 65 -16.68 -7.68 -13.37
CA GLY A 65 -17.41 -6.71 -14.19
C GLY A 65 -16.47 -5.87 -15.07
N GLU A 66 -17.08 -4.96 -15.82
CA GLU A 66 -16.32 -3.97 -16.61
C GLU A 66 -15.61 -2.98 -15.68
N SER A 67 -14.35 -2.63 -15.94
CA SER A 67 -13.63 -1.66 -15.10
C SER A 67 -14.35 -0.31 -15.00
N SER A 68 -15.08 0.08 -16.06
CA SER A 68 -15.90 1.31 -16.05
C SER A 68 -17.03 1.29 -15.02
N GLU A 69 -17.56 0.12 -14.68
CA GLU A 69 -18.57 -0.06 -13.64
C GLU A 69 -17.98 0.20 -12.26
N LEU A 70 -16.82 -0.39 -11.99
CA LEU A 70 -16.08 -0.19 -10.75
C LEU A 70 -15.71 1.29 -10.56
N TYR A 71 -15.21 1.95 -11.61
CA TYR A 71 -14.88 3.38 -11.55
C TYR A 71 -16.12 4.23 -11.27
N ARG A 72 -17.27 3.91 -11.89
CA ARG A 72 -18.54 4.60 -11.58
C ARG A 72 -18.96 4.40 -10.13
N ALA A 73 -18.82 3.18 -9.60
CA ALA A 73 -19.15 2.88 -8.21
C ALA A 73 -18.25 3.67 -7.23
N ILE A 74 -16.95 3.79 -7.53
CA ILE A 74 -15.99 4.58 -6.75
C ILE A 74 -16.35 6.07 -6.78
N SER A 75 -16.66 6.64 -7.95
CA SER A 75 -16.89 8.09 -8.09
C SER A 75 -18.26 8.55 -7.63
N ARG A 76 -19.33 7.80 -7.94
CA ARG A 76 -20.71 8.32 -7.87
C ARG A 76 -21.41 8.02 -6.56
N ASN A 77 -21.01 6.97 -5.85
CA ASN A 77 -21.67 6.60 -4.60
C ASN A 77 -21.29 7.57 -3.48
N PRO A 78 -22.20 7.83 -2.51
CA PRO A 78 -22.01 8.83 -1.48
C PRO A 78 -21.10 8.36 -0.33
N TYR A 79 -20.09 7.52 -0.61
CA TYR A 79 -19.11 7.09 0.38
C TYR A 79 -18.43 8.30 1.03
N ARG A 80 -18.35 8.29 2.36
CA ARG A 80 -17.65 9.30 3.17
C ARG A 80 -16.17 8.99 3.27
N LEU A 81 -15.81 7.70 3.18
CA LEU A 81 -14.45 7.19 3.26
C LEU A 81 -14.23 6.11 2.20
N ILE A 82 -13.10 6.16 1.52
CA ILE A 82 -12.58 5.03 0.73
C ILE A 82 -11.36 4.48 1.47
N TYR A 83 -11.48 3.25 1.97
CA TYR A 83 -10.36 2.51 2.56
C TYR A 83 -9.69 1.63 1.49
N CYS A 84 -8.46 1.97 1.14
CA CYS A 84 -7.65 1.28 0.13
C CYS A 84 -6.65 0.33 0.78
N ILE A 85 -6.62 -0.92 0.32
CA ILE A 85 -5.61 -1.91 0.71
C ILE A 85 -4.71 -2.17 -0.50
N GLY A 86 -3.45 -1.73 -0.40
CA GLY A 86 -2.45 -1.84 -1.45
C GLY A 86 -2.49 -0.76 -2.53
N THR A 87 -1.41 -0.70 -3.31
CA THR A 87 -1.12 0.42 -4.24
C THR A 87 -2.13 0.55 -5.38
N LYS A 88 -2.64 -0.55 -5.96
CA LYS A 88 -3.59 -0.49 -7.08
C LYS A 88 -4.93 0.12 -6.64
N ALA A 89 -5.44 -0.28 -5.47
CA ALA A 89 -6.64 0.30 -4.89
C ALA A 89 -6.47 1.79 -4.64
N TYR A 90 -5.35 2.18 -4.02
CA TYR A 90 -5.06 3.58 -3.72
C TYR A 90 -5.00 4.46 -4.97
N LEU A 91 -4.22 4.06 -5.97
CA LEU A 91 -4.10 4.82 -7.23
C LEU A 91 -5.43 4.89 -7.98
N THR A 92 -6.25 3.83 -7.91
CA THR A 92 -7.60 3.83 -8.51
C THR A 92 -8.52 4.83 -7.79
N ALA A 93 -8.53 4.84 -6.45
CA ALA A 93 -9.33 5.78 -5.68
C ALA A 93 -8.91 7.23 -5.94
N ILE A 94 -7.60 7.53 -5.87
CA ILE A 94 -7.06 8.88 -6.16
C ILE A 94 -7.44 9.35 -7.56
N LYS A 95 -7.40 8.46 -8.56
CA LYS A 95 -7.72 8.81 -9.94
C LYS A 95 -9.20 9.09 -10.17
N HIS A 96 -10.08 8.35 -9.50
CA HIS A 96 -11.52 8.34 -9.81
C HIS A 96 -12.38 9.06 -8.79
N ALA A 97 -11.86 9.36 -7.59
CA ALA A 97 -12.57 10.08 -6.54
C ALA A 97 -11.61 10.90 -5.66
N PRO A 98 -10.78 11.80 -6.25
CA PRO A 98 -9.77 12.58 -5.51
C PRO A 98 -10.36 13.51 -4.45
N GLU A 99 -11.64 13.86 -4.55
CA GLU A 99 -12.35 14.71 -3.60
C GLU A 99 -12.79 13.98 -2.33
N LYS A 100 -12.73 12.65 -2.31
CA LYS A 100 -13.14 11.83 -1.16
C LYS A 100 -12.03 11.78 -0.10
N THR A 101 -12.43 11.46 1.13
CA THR A 101 -11.46 11.06 2.14
C THR A 101 -10.95 9.66 1.81
N ILE A 102 -9.64 9.51 1.69
CA ILE A 102 -8.99 8.24 1.32
C ILE A 102 -8.08 7.83 2.48
N LEU A 103 -8.29 6.63 3.00
CA LEU A 103 -7.39 5.98 3.95
C LEU A 103 -6.69 4.83 3.24
N PHE A 104 -5.37 4.71 3.34
CA PHE A 104 -4.65 3.56 2.79
C PHE A 104 -3.92 2.73 3.85
N SER A 105 -3.71 1.45 3.53
CA SER A 105 -2.81 0.55 4.26
C SER A 105 -2.11 -0.40 3.30
N SER A 106 -1.10 -1.11 3.80
CA SER A 106 -0.37 -2.14 3.04
C SER A 106 0.28 -1.61 1.75
N ILE A 107 0.77 -0.37 1.78
CA ILE A 107 1.53 0.25 0.70
C ILE A 107 2.99 0.39 1.15
N ILE A 108 3.91 -0.01 0.27
CA ILE A 108 5.36 0.14 0.40
C ILE A 108 5.79 1.37 -0.41
N ASN A 109 6.73 2.14 0.13
CA ASN A 109 7.23 3.40 -0.39
C ASN A 109 6.08 4.34 -0.76
N TRP A 110 5.19 4.58 0.21
CA TRP A 110 3.95 5.35 -0.02
C TRP A 110 4.21 6.84 -0.30
N GLN A 111 5.32 7.39 0.20
CA GLN A 111 5.67 8.81 0.08
C GLN A 111 5.85 9.27 -1.37
N ARG A 112 6.18 8.35 -2.30
CA ARG A 112 6.29 8.66 -3.73
C ARG A 112 4.94 8.82 -4.43
N LEU A 113 3.86 8.35 -3.80
CA LEU A 113 2.52 8.36 -4.39
C LEU A 113 1.86 9.73 -4.18
N PRO A 114 0.86 10.11 -5.01
CA PRO A 114 0.15 11.37 -4.83
C PRO A 114 -0.35 11.53 -3.40
N GLN A 115 -0.24 12.73 -2.82
CA GLN A 115 -0.70 13.04 -1.46
C GLN A 115 -1.74 14.17 -1.52
N GLY A 116 -2.50 14.37 -0.44
CA GLY A 116 -3.46 15.47 -0.32
C GLY A 116 -4.01 15.59 1.10
N ASP A 117 -4.68 16.70 1.38
CA ASP A 117 -5.18 17.02 2.73
C ASP A 117 -6.25 16.04 3.25
N THR A 118 -6.90 15.31 2.34
CA THR A 118 -7.92 14.29 2.64
C THR A 118 -7.39 12.86 2.52
N VAL A 119 -6.07 12.71 2.37
CA VAL A 119 -5.40 11.41 2.27
C VAL A 119 -4.72 11.08 3.59
N PHE A 120 -5.06 9.92 4.13
CA PHE A 120 -4.50 9.38 5.36
C PHE A 120 -3.94 7.99 5.11
N GLY A 121 -2.97 7.56 5.92
CA GLY A 121 -2.27 6.31 5.69
C GLY A 121 -1.80 5.63 6.97
N ILE A 122 -1.81 4.30 6.95
CA ILE A 122 -1.13 3.45 7.92
C ILE A 122 0.16 2.98 7.25
N SER A 123 1.30 3.53 7.70
CA SER A 123 2.61 3.11 7.19
C SER A 123 2.84 1.63 7.50
N ASN A 124 3.16 0.87 6.47
CA ASN A 124 3.57 -0.54 6.61
C ASN A 124 5.09 -0.68 6.80
N GLU A 125 5.83 0.42 6.68
CA GLU A 125 7.29 0.44 6.65
C GLU A 125 7.87 1.07 7.92
N LEU A 126 8.99 0.53 8.35
CA LEU A 126 9.87 1.18 9.32
C LEU A 126 10.66 2.28 8.62
N HIS A 127 11.05 3.28 9.40
CA HIS A 127 11.93 4.33 8.91
C HIS A 127 13.29 3.73 8.47
N PRO A 128 13.89 4.14 7.34
CA PRO A 128 15.18 3.62 6.87
C PRO A 128 16.27 3.61 7.94
N LEU A 129 16.36 4.69 8.72
CA LEU A 129 17.28 4.80 9.86
C LEU A 129 17.17 3.63 10.86
N MET A 130 15.97 3.10 11.10
CA MET A 130 15.79 1.96 12.02
C MET A 130 16.42 0.69 11.47
N HIS A 131 16.29 0.42 10.17
CA HIS A 131 16.95 -0.71 9.52
C HIS A 131 18.47 -0.59 9.63
N LEU A 132 19.00 0.60 9.31
CA LEU A 132 20.43 0.89 9.35
C LEU A 132 21.02 0.77 10.77
N MET A 133 20.28 1.20 11.80
CA MET A 133 20.67 1.01 13.20
C MET A 133 20.70 -0.48 13.58
N HIS A 134 19.73 -1.28 13.15
CA HIS A 134 19.76 -2.72 13.38
C HIS A 134 20.95 -3.39 12.70
N PHE A 135 21.27 -3.03 11.46
CA PHE A 135 22.45 -3.56 10.75
C PHE A 135 23.74 -3.27 11.52
N LYS A 136 23.91 -2.02 11.97
CA LYS A 136 25.09 -1.62 12.74
C LYS A 136 25.19 -2.33 14.09
N ASN A 137 24.06 -2.57 14.76
CA ASN A 137 24.06 -3.27 16.06
C ASN A 137 24.45 -4.74 15.93
N LEU A 138 24.02 -5.40 14.85
CA LEU A 138 24.32 -6.82 14.60
C LEU A 138 25.68 -7.02 13.94
N PHE A 139 26.11 -6.07 13.12
CA PHE A 139 27.30 -6.13 12.29
C PHE A 139 28.06 -4.79 12.35
N PRO A 140 28.77 -4.51 13.47
CA PRO A 140 29.39 -3.21 13.73
C PRO A 140 30.49 -2.84 12.74
N ASP A 141 31.07 -3.82 12.03
CA ASP A 141 32.16 -3.62 11.09
C ASP A 141 31.68 -3.20 9.68
N ILE A 142 30.37 -3.31 9.38
CA ILE A 142 29.80 -2.93 8.08
C ILE A 142 29.81 -1.41 7.94
N LYS A 143 30.47 -0.91 6.89
CA LYS A 143 30.57 0.53 6.57
C LYS A 143 29.95 0.84 5.22
N ASN A 144 30.04 -0.07 4.26
CA ASN A 144 29.59 0.12 2.90
C ASN A 144 28.43 -0.84 2.61
N ILE A 145 27.23 -0.31 2.43
CA ILE A 145 26.04 -1.09 2.10
C ILE A 145 25.68 -0.85 0.64
N GLY A 146 25.66 -1.91 -0.15
CA GLY A 146 25.18 -1.90 -1.51
C GLY A 146 23.66 -1.83 -1.58
N VAL A 147 23.11 -1.01 -2.47
CA VAL A 147 21.68 -0.97 -2.76
C VAL A 147 21.48 -0.97 -4.27
N LEU A 148 20.84 -2.02 -4.77
CA LEU A 148 20.27 -2.00 -6.12
C LEU A 148 18.90 -1.34 -6.05
N TYR A 149 18.58 -0.46 -7.01
CA TYR A 149 17.27 0.19 -7.05
C TYR A 149 16.82 0.52 -8.47
N SER A 150 15.51 0.60 -8.69
CA SER A 150 14.93 1.20 -9.88
C SER A 150 14.72 2.70 -9.66
N ARG A 151 15.17 3.52 -10.62
CA ARG A 151 15.05 4.99 -10.52
C ARG A 151 13.59 5.45 -10.44
N GLU A 152 12.72 4.80 -11.21
CA GLU A 152 11.29 5.14 -11.27
C GLU A 152 10.59 4.98 -9.91
N ILE A 153 11.01 4.01 -9.10
CA ILE A 153 10.30 3.64 -7.88
C ILE A 153 11.00 4.19 -6.64
N ASN A 154 12.32 4.08 -6.55
CA ASN A 154 13.05 4.21 -5.28
C ASN A 154 14.09 5.34 -5.23
N GLU A 155 14.26 6.17 -6.27
CA GLU A 155 15.25 7.26 -6.27
C GLU A 155 15.08 8.22 -5.08
N GLN A 156 13.86 8.73 -4.85
CA GLN A 156 13.60 9.67 -3.75
C GLN A 156 13.80 9.02 -2.38
N TRP A 157 13.32 7.79 -2.21
CA TRP A 157 13.47 7.04 -0.96
C TRP A 157 14.96 6.77 -0.66
N LEU A 158 15.75 6.46 -1.68
CA LEU A 158 17.18 6.21 -1.54
C LEU A 158 17.95 7.48 -1.18
N ALA A 159 17.58 8.62 -1.77
CA ALA A 159 18.17 9.92 -1.42
C ALA A 159 17.99 10.24 0.08
N LEU A 160 16.78 10.06 0.61
CA LEU A 160 16.51 10.23 2.05
C LEU A 160 17.27 9.21 2.90
N SER A 161 17.29 7.95 2.46
CA SER A 161 18.00 6.87 3.16
C SER A 161 19.51 7.11 3.24
N LYS A 162 20.11 7.74 2.23
CA LYS A 162 21.54 8.13 2.23
C LYS A 162 21.86 9.19 3.27
N GLU A 163 20.96 10.15 3.48
CA GLU A 163 21.13 11.16 4.54
C GLU A 163 21.12 10.52 5.92
N ASP A 164 20.22 9.55 6.14
CA ASP A 164 20.14 8.81 7.40
C ASP A 164 21.31 7.85 7.60
N ALA A 165 21.75 7.17 6.54
CA ALA A 165 22.92 6.30 6.58
C ALA A 165 24.18 7.05 7.01
N LYS A 166 24.38 8.28 6.51
CA LYS A 166 25.48 9.14 6.95
C LYS A 166 25.44 9.40 8.46
N LYS A 167 24.26 9.67 9.02
CA LYS A 167 24.08 9.85 10.49
C LYS A 167 24.42 8.56 11.26
N ALA A 168 24.19 7.40 10.65
CA ALA A 168 24.54 6.10 11.21
C ALA A 168 26.02 5.71 10.98
N GLY A 169 26.80 6.50 10.23
CA GLY A 169 28.18 6.16 9.85
C GLY A 169 28.28 5.05 8.78
N ILE A 170 27.23 4.89 7.98
CA ILE A 170 27.14 3.94 6.87
C ILE A 170 27.18 4.72 5.55
N HIS A 171 27.97 4.23 4.60
CA HIS A 171 27.98 4.69 3.22
C HIS A 171 27.10 3.75 2.38
N ILE A 172 26.09 4.30 1.73
CA ILE A 172 25.31 3.56 0.74
C ILE A 172 26.00 3.68 -0.62
N ILE A 173 26.35 2.53 -1.19
CA ILE A 173 26.83 2.39 -2.58
C ILE A 173 25.62 1.98 -3.42
N GLU A 174 25.10 2.92 -4.21
CA GLU A 174 23.91 2.71 -5.01
C GLU A 174 24.26 2.27 -6.43
N GLU A 175 23.45 1.39 -7.00
CA GLU A 175 23.47 1.09 -8.43
C GLU A 175 22.04 1.01 -8.96
N ALA A 176 21.77 1.82 -9.98
CA ALA A 176 20.48 1.82 -10.64
C ALA A 176 20.36 0.61 -11.57
N VAL A 177 19.26 -0.11 -11.46
CA VAL A 177 18.89 -1.21 -12.34
C VAL A 177 17.88 -0.68 -13.35
N PRO A 178 18.20 -0.62 -14.66
CA PRO A 178 17.31 -0.05 -15.67
C PRO A 178 16.20 -1.02 -16.09
N ASP A 179 16.44 -2.34 -16.03
CA ASP A 179 15.43 -3.36 -16.26
C ASP A 179 15.74 -4.66 -15.50
N MET A 180 14.73 -5.52 -15.34
CA MET A 180 14.82 -6.74 -14.52
C MET A 180 15.95 -7.69 -14.94
N ASN A 181 16.32 -7.73 -16.22
CA ASN A 181 17.34 -8.64 -16.73
C ASN A 181 18.77 -8.17 -16.44
N GLN A 182 18.94 -6.90 -16.04
CA GLN A 182 20.25 -6.31 -15.75
C GLN A 182 20.60 -6.37 -14.26
N THR A 183 19.76 -7.00 -13.43
CA THR A 183 19.99 -7.10 -11.98
C THR A 183 21.35 -7.71 -11.65
N ASP A 184 21.71 -8.83 -12.29
CA ASP A 184 22.98 -9.52 -12.03
C ASP A 184 24.19 -8.65 -12.46
N GLU A 185 24.12 -8.00 -13.63
CA GLU A 185 25.18 -7.12 -14.14
C GLU A 185 25.38 -5.90 -13.23
N SER A 186 24.29 -5.26 -12.80
CA SER A 186 24.32 -4.15 -11.83
C SER A 186 24.92 -4.60 -10.49
N LEU A 187 24.57 -5.79 -10.02
CA LEU A 187 25.13 -6.34 -8.78
C LEU A 187 26.66 -6.52 -8.90
N GLU A 188 27.14 -7.08 -10.00
CA GLU A 188 28.58 -7.31 -10.23
C GLU A 188 29.42 -6.03 -10.17
N LYS A 189 28.85 -4.88 -10.57
CA LYS A 189 29.54 -3.57 -10.51
C LYS A 189 29.84 -3.12 -9.08
N ILE A 190 28.92 -3.37 -8.14
CA ILE A 190 29.05 -2.90 -6.75
C ILE A 190 29.59 -3.94 -5.78
N LEU A 191 29.46 -5.24 -6.09
CA LEU A 191 29.90 -6.34 -5.22
C LEU A 191 31.33 -6.17 -4.65
N PRO A 192 32.34 -5.73 -5.43
CA PRO A 192 33.69 -5.57 -4.90
C PRO A 192 33.86 -4.47 -3.84
N GLY A 193 32.92 -3.52 -3.76
CA GLY A 193 33.02 -2.32 -2.92
C GLY A 193 32.13 -2.34 -1.67
N ILE A 194 31.32 -3.37 -1.47
CA ILE A 194 30.30 -3.41 -0.42
C ILE A 194 30.65 -4.46 0.64
N ASP A 195 30.32 -4.16 1.89
CA ASP A 195 30.43 -5.08 3.02
C ASP A 195 29.14 -5.89 3.21
N ALA A 196 28.02 -5.39 2.67
CA ALA A 196 26.69 -5.98 2.74
C ALA A 196 25.84 -5.52 1.56
N LEU A 197 24.85 -6.31 1.18
CA LEU A 197 23.79 -5.88 0.27
C LEU A 197 22.51 -5.64 1.08
N TRP A 198 21.87 -4.48 0.91
CA TRP A 198 20.53 -4.25 1.41
C TRP A 198 19.51 -4.42 0.28
N LEU A 199 18.77 -5.52 0.34
CA LEU A 199 17.76 -5.88 -0.65
C LEU A 199 16.43 -5.19 -0.31
N ILE A 200 16.27 -3.97 -0.82
CA ILE A 200 15.07 -3.17 -0.63
C ILE A 200 13.87 -3.77 -1.40
N PRO A 201 12.61 -3.49 -1.00
CA PRO A 201 11.42 -4.01 -1.66
C PRO A 201 11.13 -3.29 -3.00
N ASP A 202 12.06 -3.39 -3.93
CA ASP A 202 11.95 -2.84 -5.28
C ASP A 202 11.34 -3.87 -6.25
N PRO A 203 10.12 -3.64 -6.78
CA PRO A 203 9.43 -4.59 -7.66
C PRO A 203 10.21 -5.01 -8.90
N MET A 204 11.17 -4.22 -9.37
CA MET A 204 12.02 -4.58 -10.52
C MET A 204 13.07 -5.63 -10.12
N ILE A 205 13.63 -5.48 -8.92
CA ILE A 205 14.71 -6.33 -8.41
C ILE A 205 14.14 -7.59 -7.76
N ILE A 206 13.11 -7.46 -6.92
CA ILE A 206 12.44 -8.60 -6.28
C ILE A 206 11.31 -9.20 -7.14
N SER A 207 11.32 -8.93 -8.44
CA SER A 207 10.29 -9.29 -9.43
C SER A 207 10.00 -10.79 -9.50
N SER A 208 11.00 -11.64 -9.24
CA SER A 208 10.82 -13.09 -9.23
C SER A 208 11.69 -13.77 -8.18
N ARG A 209 11.22 -14.92 -7.69
CA ARG A 209 12.00 -15.79 -6.80
C ARG A 209 13.35 -16.15 -7.42
N LYS A 210 13.41 -16.36 -8.74
CA LYS A 210 14.65 -16.65 -9.46
C LYS A 210 15.64 -15.49 -9.34
N ASN A 211 15.19 -14.25 -9.56
CA ASN A 211 16.06 -13.07 -9.49
C ASN A 211 16.61 -12.88 -8.06
N VAL A 212 15.74 -12.98 -7.05
CA VAL A 212 16.14 -12.90 -5.64
C VAL A 212 17.16 -13.97 -5.27
N ILE A 213 16.94 -15.23 -5.70
CA ILE A 213 17.90 -16.31 -5.44
C ILE A 213 19.24 -16.04 -6.15
N SER A 214 19.23 -15.53 -7.39
CA SER A 214 20.45 -15.18 -8.13
C SER A 214 21.29 -14.17 -7.36
N VAL A 215 20.65 -13.08 -6.90
CA VAL A 215 21.28 -12.03 -6.10
C VAL A 215 21.89 -12.61 -4.81
N ILE A 216 21.12 -13.40 -4.06
CA ILE A 216 21.60 -14.02 -2.82
C ILE A 216 22.80 -14.95 -3.08
N GLN A 217 22.73 -15.77 -4.12
CA GLN A 217 23.83 -16.67 -4.49
C GLN A 217 25.10 -15.91 -4.92
N ALA A 218 24.96 -14.77 -5.60
CA ALA A 218 26.09 -13.93 -5.98
C ALA A 218 26.79 -13.32 -4.76
N CYS A 219 26.01 -12.81 -3.80
CA CYS A 219 26.53 -12.31 -2.53
C CYS A 219 27.18 -13.42 -1.69
N ASP A 220 26.56 -14.59 -1.60
CA ASP A 220 27.06 -15.75 -0.84
C ASP A 220 28.44 -16.22 -1.34
N ARG A 221 28.64 -16.30 -2.68
CA ARG A 221 29.94 -16.62 -3.29
C ARG A 221 31.06 -15.65 -2.86
N LYS A 222 30.71 -14.42 -2.48
CA LYS A 222 31.64 -13.38 -2.01
C LYS A 222 31.63 -13.22 -0.49
N LYS A 223 30.85 -14.03 0.23
CA LYS A 223 30.62 -13.94 1.69
C LYS A 223 30.07 -12.58 2.13
N ILE A 224 29.27 -11.96 1.27
CA ILE A 224 28.60 -10.68 1.55
C ILE A 224 27.21 -10.99 2.11
N PRO A 225 26.88 -10.57 3.35
CA PRO A 225 25.55 -10.73 3.90
C PRO A 225 24.52 -9.92 3.10
N VAL A 226 23.30 -10.46 3.02
CA VAL A 226 22.15 -9.80 2.41
C VAL A 226 21.13 -9.49 3.52
N PHE A 227 20.68 -8.25 3.57
CA PHE A 227 19.66 -7.76 4.50
C PHE A 227 18.33 -7.50 3.82
#